data_AF-A0A0D6AM28-F1
#
_entry.id   AF-A0A0D6AM28-F1
#
_cell.length_a   1.000
_cell.length_b   1.000
_cell.length_c   1.000
_cell.angle_alpha   90.00
_cell.angle_beta   90.00
_cell.angle_gamma   90.00
#
_symmetry.space_group_name_H-M   'P 1'
#
loop_
_entity.id
_entity.type
_entity.pdbx_description
1 polymer ?
#
loop_
_entity_poly.entity_id
_entity_poly.type
_entity_poly.pdbx_seq_one_letter_code
_entity_poly.pdbx_strand_id
1 'polypeptide(L)'
;MTPLNQALAEAELQLLQAVLNDSLEANLITAFGDNYNVTIANNIFSEWRNGDFNNLPKIKILSPTVMNGANGAYSTSNNTIYLSSTLVEQKSITEIRDVLIEEYGFVA
;
A
#
# COMPACT_ATOMS: atom_id res chain seq x y z
N MET A 1 -10.02 -7.75 -16.67
CA MET A 1 -9.45 -7.06 -15.48
C MET A 1 -8.03 -6.61 -15.86
N THR A 2 -7.61 -5.40 -15.55
CA THR A 2 -6.24 -4.93 -15.85
C THR A 2 -5.25 -5.55 -14.85
N PRO A 3 -3.94 -5.66 -15.18
CA PRO A 3 -2.92 -6.10 -14.23
C PRO A 3 -2.92 -5.29 -12.93
N LEU A 4 -3.14 -3.97 -13.03
CA LEU A 4 -3.27 -3.09 -11.87
C LEU A 4 -4.48 -3.45 -10.99
N ASN A 5 -5.66 -3.69 -11.57
CA ASN A 5 -6.83 -4.06 -10.77
C ASN A 5 -6.65 -5.42 -10.08
N GLN A 6 -5.91 -6.35 -10.71
CA GLN A 6 -5.59 -7.62 -10.06
C GLN A 6 -4.58 -7.43 -8.92
N ALA A 7 -3.52 -6.64 -9.15
CA ALA A 7 -2.54 -6.32 -8.12
C ALA A 7 -3.17 -5.61 -6.92
N LEU A 8 -4.17 -4.74 -7.16
CA LEU A 8 -4.93 -4.08 -6.10
C LEU A 8 -5.72 -5.09 -5.26
N ALA A 9 -6.46 -5.99 -5.91
CA ALA A 9 -7.19 -7.05 -5.20
C ALA A 9 -6.24 -7.97 -4.40
N GLU A 10 -5.07 -8.31 -4.95
CA GLU A 10 -4.07 -9.10 -4.24
C GLU A 10 -3.45 -8.32 -3.07
N ALA A 11 -3.25 -7.00 -3.20
CA ALA A 11 -2.74 -6.16 -2.11
C ALA A 11 -3.77 -6.04 -0.97
N GLU A 12 -5.03 -5.75 -1.27
CA GLU A 12 -6.11 -5.70 -0.27
C GLU A 12 -6.24 -7.04 0.47
N LEU A 13 -6.15 -8.17 -0.25
CA LEU A 13 -6.16 -9.49 0.38
C LEU A 13 -4.98 -9.70 1.33
N GLN A 14 -3.77 -9.27 0.94
CA GLN A 14 -2.60 -9.37 1.82
C GLN A 14 -2.70 -8.44 3.03
N LEU A 15 -3.24 -7.23 2.88
CA LEU A 15 -3.50 -6.32 3.99
C LEU A 15 -4.51 -6.93 4.97
N LEU A 16 -5.59 -7.55 4.47
CA LEU A 16 -6.54 -8.29 5.29
C LEU A 16 -5.85 -9.42 6.06
N GLN A 17 -5.03 -10.23 5.38
CA GLN A 17 -4.29 -11.32 6.01
C GLN A 17 -3.31 -10.81 7.07
N ALA A 18 -2.65 -9.68 6.83
CA ALA A 18 -1.74 -9.06 7.78
C ALA A 18 -2.47 -8.60 9.05
N VAL A 19 -3.62 -7.93 8.94
CA VAL A 19 -4.36 -7.43 10.11
C VAL A 19 -5.08 -8.50 10.94
N LEU A 20 -5.26 -9.68 10.34
CA LEU A 20 -5.78 -10.88 11.01
C LEU A 20 -4.68 -11.76 11.60
N ASN A 21 -3.40 -11.43 11.38
CA ASN A 21 -2.27 -12.18 11.91
C ASN A 21 -1.88 -11.67 13.31
N ASP A 22 -1.74 -12.57 14.27
CA ASP A 22 -1.34 -12.25 15.65
C ASP A 22 0.06 -11.61 15.75
N SER A 23 0.90 -11.77 14.71
CA SER A 23 2.24 -11.17 14.64
C SER A 23 2.27 -9.74 14.12
N LEU A 24 1.11 -9.14 13.79
CA LEU A 24 1.02 -7.79 13.21
C LEU A 24 1.79 -6.75 14.04
N GLU A 25 1.57 -6.72 15.34
CA GLU A 25 2.21 -5.74 16.24
C GLU A 25 3.75 -5.87 16.24
N ALA A 26 4.26 -7.10 16.32
CA ALA A 26 5.69 -7.37 16.26
C ALA A 26 6.31 -6.96 14.90
N ASN A 27 5.57 -7.17 13.81
CA ASN A 27 5.99 -6.75 12.48
C ASN A 27 6.03 -5.23 12.34
N LEU A 28 5.05 -4.51 12.89
CA LEU A 28 5.02 -3.05 12.89
C LEU A 28 6.17 -2.45 13.71
N ILE A 29 6.43 -3.01 14.90
CA ILE A 29 7.59 -2.63 15.72
C ILE A 29 8.89 -2.86 14.95
N THR A 30 9.01 -3.98 14.23
CA THR A 30 10.21 -4.28 13.43
C THR A 30 10.40 -3.30 12.28
N ALA A 31 9.32 -2.89 11.61
CA ALA A 31 9.37 -2.02 10.44
C ALA A 31 9.49 -0.53 10.79
N PHE A 32 8.77 -0.07 11.81
CA PHE A 32 8.58 1.35 12.14
C PHE A 32 9.14 1.74 13.52
N GLY A 33 9.60 0.76 14.31
CA GLY A 33 10.02 0.96 15.69
C GLY A 33 8.84 1.18 16.65
N ASP A 34 9.14 1.28 17.94
CA ASP A 34 8.11 1.40 18.99
C ASP A 34 7.36 2.74 19.01
N ASN A 35 7.77 3.71 18.18
CA ASN A 35 7.23 5.08 18.18
C ASN A 35 6.23 5.34 17.05
N TYR A 36 5.79 4.32 16.31
CA TYR A 36 4.73 4.49 15.31
C TYR A 36 3.42 4.94 15.99
N ASN A 37 2.54 5.60 15.22
CA ASN A 37 1.29 6.09 15.78
C ASN A 37 0.27 4.94 15.92
N VAL A 38 0.36 4.23 17.04
CA VAL A 38 -0.52 3.08 17.37
C VAL A 38 -2.01 3.44 17.24
N THR A 39 -2.40 4.67 17.57
CA THR A 39 -3.80 5.11 17.45
C THR A 39 -4.24 5.21 15.99
N ILE A 40 -3.42 5.80 15.11
CA ILE A 40 -3.71 5.88 13.67
C ILE A 40 -3.75 4.46 13.07
N ALA A 41 -2.74 3.65 13.35
CA ALA A 41 -2.64 2.29 12.86
C ALA A 41 -3.85 1.43 13.27
N ASN A 42 -4.27 1.47 14.54
CA ASN A 42 -5.42 0.70 15.02
C ASN A 42 -6.74 1.11 14.37
N ASN A 43 -6.93 2.40 14.07
CA ASN A 43 -8.12 2.86 13.35
C ASN A 43 -8.14 2.28 11.93
N ILE A 44 -7.01 2.36 11.21
CA ILE A 44 -6.85 1.79 9.87
C ILE A 44 -7.11 0.27 9.88
N PHE A 45 -6.51 -0.46 10.82
CA PHE A 45 -6.67 -1.91 10.89
C PHE A 45 -8.08 -2.34 11.27
N SER A 46 -8.81 -1.54 12.05
CA SER A 46 -10.21 -1.82 12.36
C SER A 46 -11.07 -1.80 11.09
N GLU A 47 -10.80 -0.89 10.16
CA GLU A 47 -11.50 -0.82 8.87
C GLU A 47 -11.12 -2.01 7.98
N TRP A 48 -9.82 -2.29 7.85
CA TRP A 48 -9.33 -3.40 7.02
C TRP A 48 -9.84 -4.76 7.50
N ARG A 49 -9.98 -5.00 8.81
CA ARG A 49 -10.57 -6.25 9.35
C ARG A 49 -12.03 -6.46 8.95
N ASN A 50 -12.75 -5.39 8.66
CA ASN A 50 -14.12 -5.46 8.14
C ASN A 50 -14.16 -5.59 6.60
N GLY A 51 -13.00 -5.69 5.94
CA GLY A 51 -12.87 -5.63 4.49
C GLY A 51 -13.14 -4.24 3.92
N ASP A 52 -13.12 -3.19 4.75
CA ASP A 52 -13.28 -1.81 4.30
C ASP A 52 -11.90 -1.20 4.01
N PHE A 53 -11.62 -1.00 2.72
CA PHE A 53 -10.40 -0.40 2.21
C PHE A 53 -10.62 1.02 1.66
N ASN A 54 -11.75 1.66 1.97
CA ASN A 54 -12.04 3.02 1.48
C ASN A 54 -11.09 4.09 2.05
N ASN A 55 -10.37 3.76 3.12
CA ASN A 55 -9.32 4.60 3.71
C ASN A 55 -8.00 4.58 2.93
N LEU A 56 -7.82 3.65 1.98
CA LEU A 56 -6.61 3.56 1.19
C LEU A 56 -6.43 4.83 0.32
N PRO A 57 -5.18 5.30 0.14
CA PRO A 57 -4.87 6.43 -0.73
C PRO A 57 -5.40 6.25 -2.15
N LYS A 58 -5.73 7.38 -2.80
CA LYS A 58 -6.03 7.36 -4.25
C LYS A 58 -4.80 6.94 -5.03
N ILE A 59 -5.00 6.27 -6.17
CA ILE A 59 -3.90 5.89 -7.06
C ILE A 59 -3.91 6.76 -8.31
N LYS A 60 -2.73 7.26 -8.69
CA LYS A 60 -2.49 7.96 -9.95
C LYS A 60 -1.31 7.37 -10.67
N ILE A 61 -1.43 7.24 -11.99
CA ILE A 61 -0.34 6.78 -12.85
C ILE A 61 0.36 8.00 -13.44
N LEU A 62 1.67 8.06 -13.31
CA LEU A 62 2.53 9.12 -13.86
C LEU A 62 3.59 8.55 -14.79
N SER A 63 4.10 9.38 -15.69
CA SER A 63 5.23 8.98 -16.53
C SER A 63 6.49 8.71 -15.67
N PRO A 64 7.39 7.80 -16.08
CA PRO A 64 8.62 7.52 -15.36
C PRO A 64 9.51 8.74 -15.17
N THR A 65 9.49 9.68 -16.13
CA THR A 65 10.22 10.95 -16.06
C THR A 65 9.75 11.81 -14.89
N VAL A 66 8.44 11.91 -14.67
CA VAL A 66 7.88 12.67 -13.52
C VAL A 66 8.19 11.95 -12.20
N MET A 67 8.22 10.62 -12.21
CA MET A 67 8.58 9.80 -11.07
C MET A 67 10.08 9.76 -10.79
N ASN A 68 10.93 10.41 -11.60
CA ASN A 68 12.40 10.34 -11.53
C ASN A 68 12.93 8.89 -11.49
N GLY A 69 12.28 7.99 -12.22
CA GLY A 69 12.62 6.56 -12.27
C GLY A 69 12.10 5.72 -11.09
N ALA A 70 11.40 6.30 -10.11
CA ALA A 70 10.74 5.53 -9.05
C ALA A 70 9.58 4.70 -9.59
N ASN A 71 9.31 3.55 -8.98
CA ASN A 71 8.17 2.68 -9.32
C ASN A 71 6.89 3.10 -8.61
N GLY A 72 7.00 3.51 -7.34
CA GLY A 72 5.94 4.00 -6.48
C GLY A 72 6.40 5.25 -5.72
N ALA A 73 5.43 6.03 -5.24
CA ALA A 73 5.65 7.04 -4.22
C ALA A 73 4.33 7.41 -3.53
N TYR A 74 4.28 7.33 -2.22
CA TYR A 74 3.21 7.89 -1.41
C TYR A 74 3.43 9.37 -1.09
N SER A 75 2.39 10.18 -1.22
CA SER A 75 2.38 11.59 -0.82
C SER A 75 1.38 11.83 0.30
N THR A 76 1.90 12.17 1.47
CA THR A 76 1.11 12.52 2.67
C THR A 76 0.25 13.77 2.45
N SER A 77 0.75 14.76 1.71
CA SER A 77 0.07 16.06 1.50
C SER A 77 -1.28 15.96 0.75
N ASN A 78 -1.48 14.88 -0.01
CA ASN A 78 -2.65 14.70 -0.86
C ASN A 78 -3.28 13.30 -0.73
N ASN A 79 -2.79 12.50 0.23
CA ASN A 79 -3.17 11.10 0.43
C ASN A 79 -3.28 10.31 -0.89
N THR A 80 -2.22 10.33 -1.68
CA THR A 80 -2.19 9.73 -3.03
C THR A 80 -0.93 8.88 -3.20
N ILE A 81 -1.10 7.66 -3.71
CA ILE A 81 -0.05 6.82 -4.24
C ILE A 81 0.12 7.13 -5.73
N TYR A 82 1.35 7.41 -6.12
CA TYR A 82 1.75 7.58 -7.50
C TYR A 82 2.49 6.35 -7.97
N LEU A 83 2.06 5.76 -9.08
CA LEU A 83 2.74 4.64 -9.72
C LEU A 83 3.33 5.08 -11.05
N SER A 84 4.51 4.57 -11.37
CA SER A 84 5.10 4.74 -12.70
C SER A 84 4.31 3.95 -13.74
N SER A 85 4.04 4.55 -14.90
CA SER A 85 3.38 3.83 -16.00
C SER A 85 4.20 2.62 -16.46
N THR A 86 5.54 2.69 -16.40
CA THR A 86 6.41 1.53 -16.70
C THR A 86 6.17 0.36 -15.75
N LEU A 87 5.94 0.62 -14.47
CA LEU A 87 5.57 -0.43 -13.51
C LEU A 87 4.27 -1.11 -13.97
N VAL A 88 3.22 -0.32 -14.22
CA VAL A 88 1.88 -0.83 -14.55
C VAL A 88 1.84 -1.55 -15.90
N GLU A 89 2.62 -1.10 -16.88
CA GLU A 89 2.58 -1.59 -18.26
C GLU A 89 3.51 -2.78 -18.50
N GLN A 90 4.62 -2.89 -17.77
CA GLN A 90 5.71 -3.81 -18.12
C GLN A 90 6.01 -4.85 -17.04
N LYS A 91 5.55 -4.64 -15.81
CA LYS A 91 5.90 -5.53 -14.69
C LYS A 91 4.81 -6.55 -14.40
N SER A 92 5.21 -7.59 -13.68
CA SER A 92 4.28 -8.63 -13.24
C SER A 92 3.28 -8.09 -12.21
N ILE A 93 2.14 -8.77 -12.08
CA ILE A 93 1.13 -8.46 -11.06
C ILE A 93 1.74 -8.48 -9.66
N THR A 94 2.63 -9.45 -9.39
CA THR A 94 3.41 -9.55 -8.15
C THR A 94 4.24 -8.30 -7.88
N GLU A 95 5.01 -7.83 -8.86
CA GLU A 95 5.83 -6.61 -8.71
C GLU A 95 4.97 -5.36 -8.49
N ILE A 96 3.82 -5.23 -9.17
CA ILE A 96 2.89 -4.10 -8.95
C ILE A 96 2.32 -4.16 -7.54
N ARG A 97 1.90 -5.34 -7.08
CA ARG A 97 1.36 -5.55 -5.73
C ARG A 97 2.40 -5.24 -4.66
N ASP A 98 3.64 -5.68 -4.84
CA ASP A 98 4.70 -5.45 -3.86
C ASP A 98 4.99 -3.95 -3.68
N VAL A 99 5.02 -3.19 -4.78
CA VAL A 99 5.11 -1.72 -4.71
C VAL A 99 3.87 -1.13 -4.01
N LEU A 100 2.66 -1.60 -4.31
CA LEU A 100 1.46 -1.12 -3.62
C LEU A 100 1.52 -1.34 -2.11
N ILE A 101 1.95 -2.53 -1.67
CA ILE A 101 2.10 -2.87 -0.23
C ILE A 101 3.15 -1.98 0.44
N GLU A 102 4.28 -1.74 -0.23
CA GLU A 102 5.31 -0.81 0.26
C GLU A 102 4.71 0.59 0.48
N GLU A 103 3.98 1.13 -0.50
CA GLU A 103 3.41 2.47 -0.41
C GLU A 103 2.28 2.58 0.62
N TYR A 104 1.45 1.53 0.80
CA TYR A 104 0.46 1.49 1.87
C TYR A 104 1.09 1.47 3.26
N GLY A 105 2.31 0.92 3.40
CA GLY A 105 3.07 0.93 4.64
C GLY A 105 3.41 2.35 5.13
N PHE A 106 3.53 3.34 4.25
CA PHE A 106 3.77 4.74 4.64
C PHE A 106 2.52 5.49 5.12
N VAL A 107 1.34 4.89 4.99
CA VAL A 107 0.07 5.47 5.46
C VAL A 107 -0.17 5.21 6.95
N ALA A 108 0.37 4.09 7.47
CA ALA A 108 0.07 3.54 8.78
C ALA A 108 0.94 4.11 9.93
#